data_AF-A0A9C9T8X8-F1
#
_entry.id   AF-A0A9C9T8X8-F1
#
_cell.length_a   1.000
_cell.length_b   1.000
_cell.length_c   1.000
_cell.angle_alpha   90.00
_cell.angle_beta   90.00
_cell.angle_gamma   90.00
#
_symmetry.space_group_name_H-M   'P 1'
#
loop_
_entity.id
_entity.type
_entity.pdbx_description
1 polymer ?
#
loop_
_entity_poly.entity_id
_entity_poly.type
_entity_poly.pdbx_seq_one_letter_code
_entity_poly.pdbx_strand_id
1 'polypeptide(L)'
;RYTDAREQLLAWLAEVKQAKWLTPNDILDSFPSADFPGNHTVIFNIKGGHYRLIIRVRYASVKAQGTVFIRWFGTHKEYNRIKDVREI
;
A
#
# COMPACT_ATOMS: atom_id res chain seq x y z
N ARG A 1 12.67 8.78 11.28
CA ARG A 1 11.93 7.70 12.00
C ARG A 1 11.78 6.56 10.99
N TYR A 2 12.34 5.37 11.24
CA TYR A 2 12.43 4.20 10.32
C TYR A 2 13.42 4.33 9.13
N THR A 3 14.68 4.69 9.39
CA THR A 3 15.73 4.76 8.35
C THR A 3 16.02 3.40 7.72
N ASP A 4 15.77 2.32 8.45
CA ASP A 4 16.03 0.94 8.10
C ASP A 4 15.02 0.35 7.10
N ALA A 5 13.93 1.06 6.78
CA ALA A 5 12.94 0.69 5.77
C ALA A 5 13.04 1.55 4.49
N ARG A 6 14.00 2.48 4.44
CA ARG A 6 14.11 3.47 3.37
C ARG A 6 14.25 2.84 1.99
N GLU A 7 15.13 1.86 1.85
CA GLU A 7 15.40 1.23 0.55
C GLU A 7 14.17 0.47 0.03
N GLN A 8 13.48 -0.26 0.91
CA GLN A 8 12.28 -1.01 0.54
C GLN A 8 11.11 -0.07 0.20
N LEU A 9 10.99 1.07 0.87
CA LEU A 9 10.01 2.10 0.51
C LEU A 9 10.32 2.76 -0.83
N LEU A 10 11.61 3.01 -1.14
CA LEU A 10 12.01 3.55 -2.43
C LEU A 10 11.76 2.56 -3.56
N ALA A 11 12.04 1.28 -3.35
CA ALA A 11 11.73 0.21 -4.29
C ALA A 11 10.21 0.12 -4.55
N TRP A 12 9.41 0.05 -3.47
CA TRP A 12 7.94 0.07 -3.56
C TRP A 12 7.44 1.29 -4.34
N LEU A 13 7.98 2.49 -4.05
CA LEU A 13 7.58 3.70 -4.75
C LEU A 13 7.94 3.67 -6.24
N ALA A 14 9.10 3.13 -6.60
CA ALA A 14 9.54 3.02 -7.99
C ALA A 14 8.67 2.05 -8.79
N GLU A 15 8.29 0.92 -8.19
CA GLU A 15 7.36 -0.05 -8.79
C GLU A 15 5.96 0.56 -8.96
N VAL A 16 5.41 1.17 -7.91
CA VAL A 16 4.06 1.76 -7.94
C VAL A 16 3.95 2.92 -8.91
N LYS A 17 5.01 3.71 -9.11
CA LYS A 17 5.02 4.80 -10.11
C LYS A 17 4.92 4.30 -11.56
N GLN A 18 5.35 3.07 -11.82
CA GLN A 18 5.31 2.46 -13.15
C GLN A 18 4.07 1.57 -13.32
N ALA A 19 3.45 1.17 -12.22
CA ALA A 19 2.29 0.31 -12.22
C ALA A 19 1.04 1.01 -12.78
N LYS A 20 0.24 0.26 -13.52
CA LYS A 20 -1.09 0.66 -13.97
C LYS A 20 -2.14 -0.32 -13.46
N TRP A 21 -2.64 -0.06 -12.27
CA TRP A 21 -3.68 -0.88 -11.65
C TRP A 21 -5.07 -0.43 -12.08
N LEU A 22 -5.82 -1.36 -12.65
CA LEU A 22 -7.22 -1.28 -13.03
C LEU A 22 -8.10 -2.05 -12.02
N THR A 23 -7.56 -3.11 -11.43
CA THR A 23 -8.26 -3.98 -10.49
C THR A 23 -7.40 -4.30 -9.26
N PRO A 24 -8.01 -4.76 -8.15
CA PRO A 24 -7.26 -5.32 -7.01
C PRO A 24 -6.34 -6.48 -7.41
N ASN A 25 -6.69 -7.25 -8.44
CA ASN A 25 -5.91 -8.39 -8.88
C ASN A 25 -4.56 -7.94 -9.47
N ASP A 26 -4.54 -6.82 -10.18
CA ASP A 26 -3.30 -6.25 -10.73
C ASP A 26 -2.30 -5.85 -9.62
N ILE A 27 -2.83 -5.48 -8.45
CA ILE A 27 -2.01 -5.22 -7.26
C ILE A 27 -1.48 -6.54 -6.71
N LEU A 28 -2.30 -7.59 -6.61
CA LEU A 28 -1.86 -8.92 -6.14
C LEU A 28 -0.82 -9.55 -7.05
N ASP A 29 -0.91 -9.34 -8.37
CA ASP A 29 0.08 -9.83 -9.33
C ASP A 29 1.47 -9.23 -9.08
N SER A 30 1.53 -7.98 -8.59
CA SER A 30 2.78 -7.29 -8.23
C SER A 30 3.19 -7.51 -6.78
N PHE A 31 2.20 -7.55 -5.88
CA PHE A 31 2.35 -7.61 -4.43
C PHE A 31 1.43 -8.70 -3.85
N PRO A 32 1.81 -10.00 -3.93
CA PRO A 32 0.92 -11.11 -3.56
C PRO A 32 0.52 -11.16 -2.08
N SER A 33 1.24 -10.43 -1.23
CA SER A 33 0.96 -10.34 0.22
C SER A 33 0.17 -9.09 0.61
N ALA A 34 -0.38 -8.35 -0.36
CA ALA A 34 -1.19 -7.17 -0.10
C ALA A 34 -2.57 -7.54 0.45
N ASP A 35 -3.03 -6.81 1.45
CA ASP A 35 -4.35 -6.99 2.05
C ASP A 35 -5.34 -5.90 1.58
N PHE A 36 -6.61 -6.27 1.45
CA PHE A 36 -7.69 -5.41 0.97
C PHE A 36 -8.84 -5.34 1.99
N PRO A 37 -8.71 -4.55 3.08
CA PRO A 37 -9.75 -4.43 4.11
C PRO A 37 -11.04 -3.72 3.64
N GLY A 38 -11.12 -3.32 2.37
CA GLY A 38 -12.24 -2.58 1.79
C GLY A 38 -12.03 -1.07 1.80
N ASN A 39 -13.06 -0.31 1.42
CA ASN A 39 -13.02 1.17 1.32
C ASN A 39 -11.83 1.69 0.48
N HIS A 40 -11.50 1.01 -0.62
CA HIS A 40 -10.36 1.31 -1.49
C HIS A 40 -9.00 1.34 -0.75
N THR A 41 -8.92 0.70 0.41
CA THR A 41 -7.70 0.63 1.22
C THR A 41 -6.90 -0.59 0.84
N VAL A 42 -5.58 -0.42 0.74
CA VAL A 42 -4.62 -1.49 0.47
C VAL A 42 -3.51 -1.40 1.50
N ILE A 43 -3.11 -2.55 2.02
CA ILE A 43 -2.03 -2.66 3.01
C ILE A 43 -0.89 -3.47 2.41
N PHE A 44 0.31 -2.89 2.41
CA PHE A 44 1.52 -3.58 1.97
C PHE A 44 2.40 -3.96 3.15
N ASN A 45 3.00 -5.15 3.05
CA ASN A 45 4.09 -5.59 3.91
C ASN A 45 5.40 -4.96 3.42
N ILE A 46 6.05 -4.18 4.28
CA ILE A 46 7.34 -3.56 3.96
C ILE A 46 8.42 -4.19 4.83
N LYS A 47 9.58 -4.46 4.21
CA LYS A 47 10.76 -5.07 4.83
C LYS A 47 10.41 -6.37 5.57
N GLY A 48 10.07 -7.43 4.82
CA GLY A 48 9.77 -8.75 5.40
C GLY A 48 8.63 -8.76 6.43
N GLY A 49 7.69 -7.82 6.32
CA GLY A 49 6.54 -7.72 7.23
C GLY A 49 6.81 -6.98 8.55
N HIS A 50 7.98 -6.35 8.73
CA HIS A 50 8.26 -5.54 9.92
C HIS A 50 7.40 -4.26 9.98
N TYR A 51 7.01 -3.75 8.81
CA TYR A 51 6.22 -2.54 8.65
C TYR A 51 4.96 -2.80 7.84
N ARG A 52 3.97 -1.92 8.01
CA ARG A 52 2.76 -1.84 7.20
C ARG A 52 2.67 -0.46 6.56
N LEU A 53 2.38 -0.45 5.27
CA LEU A 53 2.10 0.76 4.51
C LEU A 53 0.63 0.72 4.09
N ILE A 54 -0.16 1.65 4.63
CA ILE A 54 -1.57 1.79 4.32
C ILE A 54 -1.72 2.87 3.25
N ILE A 55 -2.35 2.51 2.14
CA ILE A 55 -2.71 3.43 1.09
C ILE A 55 -4.22 3.42 0.84
N ARG A 56 -4.72 4.47 0.18
CA ARG A 56 -5.96 4.41 -0.58
C ARG A 56 -5.64 4.46 -2.07
N VAL A 57 -6.28 3.61 -2.84
CA VAL A 57 -6.11 3.53 -4.29
C VAL A 57 -7.36 3.99 -5.01
N ARG A 58 -7.20 4.85 -6.00
CA ARG A 58 -8.20 5.06 -7.06
C ARG A 58 -7.66 4.37 -8.30
N TYR A 59 -8.33 3.31 -8.73
CA TYR A 59 -7.90 2.54 -9.90
C TYR A 59 -7.99 3.39 -11.16
N ALA A 60 -7.04 3.15 -12.08
CA ALA A 60 -7.07 3.77 -13.39
C ALA A 60 -8.25 3.23 -14.21
N SER A 61 -8.70 4.01 -15.18
CA SER A 61 -9.74 3.61 -16.12
C SER A 61 -9.41 4.12 -17.52
N VAL A 62 -10.26 3.80 -18.50
CA VAL A 62 -10.16 4.35 -19.86
C VAL A 62 -10.22 5.88 -19.86
N LYS A 63 -10.85 6.49 -18.85
CA LYS A 63 -11.09 7.94 -18.79
C LYS A 63 -10.19 8.70 -17.80
N ALA A 64 -9.48 8.01 -16.91
CA ALA A 64 -8.72 8.66 -15.83
C ALA A 64 -7.49 7.84 -15.42
N GLN A 65 -6.43 8.54 -15.03
CA GLN A 65 -5.25 7.92 -14.44
C GLN A 65 -5.55 7.44 -13.02
N GLY A 66 -4.83 6.39 -12.59
CA GLY A 66 -4.91 5.91 -11.22
C GLY A 66 -4.25 6.88 -10.25
N THR A 67 -4.61 6.82 -8.98
CA THR A 67 -3.98 7.63 -7.94
C THR A 67 -3.80 6.82 -6.67
N VAL A 68 -2.61 6.90 -6.08
CA VAL A 68 -2.29 6.27 -4.81
C VAL A 68 -2.07 7.37 -3.77
N PHE A 69 -2.78 7.25 -2.65
CA PHE A 69 -2.65 8.14 -1.49
C PHE A 69 -2.03 7.35 -0.36
N ILE A 70 -0.83 7.73 0.07
CA ILE A 70 -0.23 7.18 1.30
C ILE A 70 -1.01 7.76 2.48
N ARG A 71 -1.61 6.89 3.28
CA ARG A 71 -2.40 7.29 4.45
C ARG A 71 -1.62 7.14 5.74
N TRP A 72 -0.84 6.07 5.84
CA TRP A 72 -0.08 5.76 7.05
C TRP A 72 1.07 4.79 6.78
N PHE A 73 2.15 4.94 7.55
CA PHE A 73 3.26 4.00 7.57
C PHE A 73 3.77 3.82 9.00
N GLY A 74 4.03 2.58 9.41
CA GLY A 74 4.54 2.29 10.73
C GLY A 74 4.83 0.82 10.95
N THR A 75 5.32 0.49 12.14
CA THR A 75 5.66 -0.89 12.51
C THR A 75 4.42 -1.77 12.57
N HIS A 76 4.59 -3.07 12.45
CA HIS A 76 3.51 -4.03 12.66
C HIS A 76 2.85 -3.86 14.05
N LYS A 77 3.65 -3.53 15.08
CA LYS A 77 3.13 -3.28 16.43
C LYS A 77 2.24 -2.04 16.51
N GLU A 78 2.61 -0.96 15.80
CA GLU A 78 1.77 0.24 15.72
C GLU A 78 0.52 -0.02 14.88
N TYR A 79 0.64 -0.79 13.80
CA TYR A 79 -0.48 -1.22 12.98
C TYR A 79 -1.53 -1.99 13.80
N ASN A 80 -1.11 -2.93 14.64
CA ASN A 80 -2.02 -3.71 15.49
C ASN A 80 -2.82 -2.89 16.51
N ARG A 81 -2.46 -1.61 16.72
CA ARG A 81 -3.19 -0.71 17.63
C ARG A 81 -4.28 0.08 16.92
N ILE A 82 -4.34 0.02 15.60
CA ILE A 82 -5.38 0.65 14.79
C ILE A 82 -6.68 -0.17 14.97
N LYS A 83 -7.76 0.49 15.38
CA LYS A 83 -9.06 -0.16 15.58
C LYS A 83 -9.80 -0.39 14.27
N ASP A 84 -9.86 0.64 13.41
CA ASP A 84 -10.43 0.54 12.07
C ASP A 84 -9.48 1.16 11.05
N VAL A 85 -8.89 0.29 10.22
CA VAL A 85 -7.95 0.70 9.18
C VAL A 85 -8.63 1.46 8.03
N ARG A 86 -9.94 1.30 7.86
CA ARG A 86 -10.71 1.91 6.78
C ARG A 86 -10.99 3.40 7.03
N GLU A 87 -10.80 3.87 8.26
CA GLU A 87 -10.98 5.26 8.67
C GLU A 87 -9.70 6.10 8.53
N ILE A 88 -8.55 5.45 8.24
CA ILE A 88 -7.26 6.12 8.03
C ILE A 88 -7.20 6.79 6.66
#